data_AF-A0A972IWE3-F1
#
_entry.id   AF-A0A972IWE3-F1
#
_cell.length_a   1.000
_cell.length_b   1.000
_cell.length_c   1.000
_cell.angle_alpha   90.00
_cell.angle_beta   90.00
_cell.angle_gamma   90.00
#
_symmetry.space_group_name_H-M   'P 1'
#
loop_
_entity.id
_entity.type
_entity.pdbx_description
1 polymer ?
#
loop_
_entity_poly.entity_id
_entity_poly.type
_entity_poly.pdbx_seq_one_letter_code
_entity_poly.pdbx_strand_id
1 'polypeptide(L)'
;AGFALPVTPWILRNAHVSEDVANRGVFFHPPSASVINEGIETLTGFFLPESGGWIAKLLPWLKFGWVLVFLAFAIWLTTRLVRRLTSKALPAQDAAASTLSGLFALGYLIFLIGIALFIDGSTVFDNRMLLPFFTGIIVMILSLATEKLSQVQLSIPKRGLILLALTFFALFLAEDQLDLARDFHKDGQGFAGSSWSEMEISQAVDDLPPNATYFSNRQTYLWLMKDRPSYILPPLSDAATRQENETFENDRQWMKQELSAGNAYAVVFNYQEMMENPSDRVWLTRLFEGIPIYLETKDGVIYGE
;
A
#
# COMPACT_ATOMS: atom_id res chain seq x y z
N ALA A 1 29.39 1.01 -0.30
CA ALA A 1 30.14 0.31 0.76
C ALA A 1 29.59 0.54 2.17
N GLY A 2 29.04 1.73 2.51
CA GLY A 2 28.61 2.05 3.89
C GLY A 2 27.36 1.33 4.43
N PHE A 3 26.46 0.84 3.57
CA PHE A 3 25.20 0.22 4.02
C PHE A 3 25.34 -1.24 4.46
N ALA A 4 26.39 -1.94 4.03
CA ALA A 4 26.55 -3.37 4.29
C ALA A 4 27.02 -3.68 5.73
N LEU A 5 27.94 -2.87 6.27
CA LEU A 5 28.62 -3.15 7.54
C LEU A 5 27.71 -3.34 8.77
N PRO A 6 26.64 -2.54 9.00
CA PRO A 6 25.79 -2.76 10.17
C PRO A 6 24.77 -3.91 9.98
N VAL A 7 24.46 -4.28 8.74
CA VAL A 7 23.42 -5.28 8.44
C VAL A 7 24.01 -6.70 8.35
N THR A 8 25.27 -6.84 7.95
CA THR A 8 25.94 -8.14 7.82
C THR A 8 25.91 -8.97 9.12
N PRO A 9 26.21 -8.44 10.32
CA PRO A 9 26.12 -9.22 11.55
C PRO A 9 24.69 -9.72 11.84
N TRP A 10 23.68 -8.93 11.51
CA TRP A 10 22.28 -9.30 11.69
C TRP A 10 21.83 -10.39 10.71
N ILE A 11 22.24 -10.28 9.44
CA ILE A 11 22.03 -11.32 8.41
C ILE A 11 22.68 -12.64 8.83
N LEU A 12 23.93 -12.58 9.30
CA LEU A 12 24.66 -13.77 9.75
C LEU A 12 24.01 -14.41 10.98
N ARG A 13 23.49 -13.59 11.92
CA ARG A 13 22.71 -14.11 13.05
C ARG A 13 21.45 -14.82 12.57
N ASN A 14 20.68 -14.20 11.69
CA ASN A 14 19.44 -14.83 11.21
C ASN A 14 19.73 -16.11 10.44
N ALA A 15 20.74 -16.13 9.57
CA ALA A 15 21.17 -17.36 8.89
C ALA A 15 21.58 -18.49 9.85
N HIS A 16 21.97 -18.18 11.09
CA HIS A 16 22.36 -19.16 12.10
C HIS A 16 21.20 -19.58 13.03
N VAL A 17 20.25 -18.69 13.27
CA VAL A 17 19.16 -18.88 14.26
C VAL A 17 17.84 -19.29 13.60
N SER A 18 17.63 -18.91 12.34
CA SER A 18 16.44 -19.25 11.55
C SER A 18 16.84 -19.92 10.24
N GLU A 19 15.95 -20.75 9.68
CA GLU A 19 16.18 -21.38 8.37
C GLU A 19 16.23 -20.36 7.22
N ASP A 20 15.67 -19.16 7.44
CA ASP A 20 15.68 -18.05 6.49
C ASP A 20 16.27 -16.77 7.08
N VAL A 21 17.04 -16.04 6.27
CA VAL A 21 17.70 -14.76 6.63
C VAL A 21 16.69 -13.65 6.95
N ALA A 22 15.51 -13.71 6.33
CA ALA A 22 14.46 -12.69 6.42
C ALA A 22 13.08 -13.27 6.77
N ASN A 23 13.00 -14.54 7.20
CA ASN A 23 11.74 -15.28 7.40
C ASN A 23 10.81 -15.23 6.16
N ARG A 24 11.42 -15.20 4.97
CA ARG A 24 10.75 -15.10 3.67
C ARG A 24 11.55 -15.90 2.65
N GLY A 25 10.93 -16.95 2.14
CA GLY A 25 11.47 -17.73 1.02
C GLY A 25 11.25 -17.03 -0.32
N VAL A 26 11.92 -17.54 -1.36
CA VAL A 26 11.74 -17.07 -2.73
C VAL A 26 10.71 -17.96 -3.43
N PHE A 27 9.49 -17.46 -3.59
CA PHE A 27 8.38 -18.19 -4.22
C PHE A 27 7.68 -17.32 -5.26
N PHE A 28 7.34 -17.90 -6.41
CA PHE A 28 6.57 -17.16 -7.40
C PHE A 28 5.09 -17.08 -6.99
N HIS A 29 4.62 -15.89 -6.67
CA HIS A 29 3.22 -15.60 -6.33
C HIS A 29 2.68 -14.45 -7.20
N PRO A 30 2.01 -14.74 -8.34
CA PRO A 30 1.52 -13.68 -9.22
C PRO A 30 0.47 -12.80 -8.50
N PRO A 31 0.57 -11.47 -8.54
CA PRO A 31 -0.43 -10.58 -7.97
C PRO A 31 -1.84 -10.90 -8.49
N SER A 32 -2.83 -10.82 -7.60
CA SER A 32 -4.23 -10.98 -8.00
C SER A 32 -4.65 -9.84 -8.94
N ALA A 33 -5.74 -10.06 -9.67
CA ALA A 33 -6.30 -9.01 -10.53
C ALA A 33 -6.67 -7.75 -9.74
N SER A 34 -7.10 -7.89 -8.47
CA SER A 34 -7.42 -6.76 -7.60
C SER A 34 -6.18 -5.92 -7.27
N VAL A 35 -5.07 -6.55 -6.89
CA VAL A 35 -3.80 -5.85 -6.59
C VAL A 35 -3.27 -5.12 -7.83
N ILE A 36 -3.40 -5.72 -9.02
CA ILE A 36 -3.01 -5.08 -10.28
C ILE A 36 -3.92 -3.88 -10.58
N ASN A 37 -5.24 -4.02 -10.37
CA ASN A 37 -6.20 -2.94 -10.56
C ASN A 37 -5.85 -1.75 -9.66
N GLU A 38 -5.69 -2.00 -8.36
CA GLU A 38 -5.34 -0.99 -7.35
C GLU A 38 -4.02 -0.28 -7.70
N GLY A 39 -3.01 -1.01 -8.16
CA GLY A 39 -1.76 -0.42 -8.61
C GLY A 39 -1.91 0.49 -9.83
N ILE A 40 -2.75 0.11 -10.79
CA ILE A 40 -3.01 0.92 -11.99
C ILE A 40 -3.85 2.15 -11.65
N GLU A 41 -4.83 2.01 -10.75
CA GLU A 41 -5.62 3.12 -10.23
C GLU A 41 -4.72 4.11 -9.50
N THR A 42 -3.85 3.62 -8.61
CA THR A 42 -2.88 4.46 -7.89
C THR A 42 -1.92 5.17 -8.85
N LEU A 43 -1.33 4.45 -9.82
CA LEU A 43 -0.46 5.05 -10.84
C LEU A 43 -1.18 6.11 -11.66
N THR A 44 -2.41 5.84 -12.09
CA THR A 44 -3.17 6.76 -12.95
C THR A 44 -3.66 7.97 -12.17
N GLY A 45 -4.22 7.74 -10.97
CA GLY A 45 -4.74 8.77 -10.08
C GLY A 45 -3.67 9.73 -9.59
N PHE A 46 -2.40 9.30 -9.52
CA PHE A 46 -1.30 10.19 -9.22
C PHE A 46 -1.08 11.28 -10.29
N PHE A 47 -1.25 10.94 -11.57
CA PHE A 47 -1.00 11.86 -12.69
C PHE A 47 -2.25 12.56 -13.21
N LEU A 48 -3.43 11.97 -12.99
CA LEU A 48 -4.68 12.42 -13.58
C LEU A 48 -5.77 12.47 -12.51
N PRO A 49 -6.54 13.58 -12.42
CA PRO A 49 -7.58 13.72 -11.42
C PRO A 49 -8.72 12.72 -11.65
N GLU A 50 -9.25 12.13 -10.58
CA GLU A 50 -10.36 11.18 -10.62
C GLU A 50 -11.73 11.88 -10.74
N SER A 51 -11.87 12.78 -11.72
CA SER A 51 -13.13 13.51 -11.92
C SER A 51 -14.15 12.70 -12.73
N GLY A 52 -15.13 12.08 -12.06
CA GLY A 52 -16.25 11.37 -12.73
C GLY A 52 -16.01 9.88 -13.03
N GLY A 53 -15.08 9.26 -12.30
CA GLY A 53 -14.88 7.80 -12.29
C GLY A 53 -14.39 7.22 -13.63
N TRP A 54 -13.73 8.01 -14.47
CA TRP A 54 -13.25 7.55 -15.77
C TRP A 54 -12.07 6.57 -15.65
N ILE A 55 -11.27 6.66 -14.58
CA ILE A 55 -10.17 5.73 -14.30
C ILE A 55 -10.71 4.30 -14.20
N ALA A 56 -11.70 4.09 -13.34
CA ALA A 56 -12.37 2.79 -13.18
C ALA A 56 -12.99 2.29 -14.50
N LYS A 57 -13.64 3.17 -15.27
CA LYS A 57 -14.26 2.81 -16.57
C LYS A 57 -13.23 2.41 -17.64
N LEU A 58 -12.06 3.03 -17.64
CA LEU A 58 -10.99 2.79 -18.63
C LEU A 58 -9.95 1.79 -18.14
N LEU A 59 -10.10 1.23 -16.94
CA LEU A 59 -9.12 0.40 -16.27
C LEU A 59 -8.54 -0.74 -17.16
N PRO A 60 -9.34 -1.50 -17.94
CA PRO A 60 -8.79 -2.53 -18.82
C PRO A 60 -7.82 -1.97 -19.87
N TRP A 61 -8.13 -0.81 -20.44
CA TRP A 61 -7.31 -0.14 -21.44
C TRP A 61 -6.06 0.50 -20.83
N LEU A 62 -6.19 1.04 -19.62
CA LEU A 62 -5.09 1.64 -18.87
C LEU A 62 -4.00 0.61 -18.56
N LYS A 63 -4.33 -0.65 -18.28
CA LYS A 63 -3.34 -1.73 -18.08
C LYS A 63 -2.40 -1.86 -19.29
N PHE A 64 -2.97 -2.00 -20.48
CA PHE A 64 -2.19 -2.10 -21.72
C PHE A 64 -1.45 -0.78 -22.01
N GLY A 65 -2.10 0.35 -21.77
CA GLY A 65 -1.50 1.67 -21.90
C GLY A 65 -0.23 1.83 -21.06
N TRP A 66 -0.29 1.46 -19.77
CA TRP A 66 0.86 1.54 -18.86
C TRP A 66 1.99 0.61 -19.25
N VAL A 67 1.70 -0.61 -19.73
CA VAL A 67 2.74 -1.51 -20.26
C VAL A 67 3.48 -0.84 -21.42
N LEU A 68 2.76 -0.24 -22.36
CA LEU A 68 3.37 0.47 -23.48
C LEU A 68 4.16 1.71 -23.02
N VAL A 69 3.64 2.47 -22.06
CA VAL A 69 4.33 3.63 -21.47
C VAL A 69 5.63 3.21 -20.80
N PHE A 70 5.62 2.14 -19.98
CA PHE A 70 6.83 1.65 -19.32
C PHE A 70 7.86 1.09 -20.30
N LEU A 71 7.42 0.38 -21.34
CA LEU A 71 8.31 -0.08 -22.41
C LEU A 71 8.95 1.10 -23.16
N ALA A 72 8.14 2.07 -23.59
CA ALA A 72 8.63 3.27 -24.25
C ALA A 72 9.59 4.05 -23.35
N PHE A 73 9.27 4.18 -22.06
CA PHE A 73 10.10 4.83 -21.05
C PHE A 73 11.44 4.12 -20.88
N ALA A 74 11.45 2.79 -20.74
CA ALA A 74 12.66 1.99 -20.60
C ALA A 74 13.55 2.06 -21.85
N ILE A 75 12.96 1.99 -23.05
CA ILE A 75 13.68 2.13 -24.33
C ILE A 75 14.29 3.54 -24.44
N TRP A 76 13.50 4.58 -24.17
CA TRP A 76 13.96 5.97 -24.19
C TRP A 76 15.12 6.20 -23.22
N LEU A 77 15.01 5.68 -22.00
CA LEU A 77 16.04 5.85 -20.97
C LEU A 77 17.32 5.07 -21.32
N THR A 78 17.18 3.86 -21.84
CA THR A 78 18.32 3.01 -22.26
C THR A 78 19.06 3.64 -23.44
N THR A 79 18.34 4.12 -24.45
CA THR A 79 18.95 4.82 -25.60
C THR A 79 19.66 6.09 -25.16
N ARG A 80 19.09 6.84 -24.21
CA ARG A 80 19.73 8.01 -23.63
C ARG A 80 21.01 7.63 -22.87
N LEU A 81 20.96 6.60 -22.03
CA LEU A 81 22.12 6.10 -21.28
C LEU A 81 23.24 5.67 -22.23
N VAL A 82 22.94 4.83 -23.23
CA VAL A 82 23.92 4.36 -24.22
C VAL A 82 24.56 5.53 -24.94
N ARG A 83 23.75 6.48 -25.46
CA ARG A 83 24.28 7.68 -26.13
C ARG A 83 25.23 8.47 -25.25
N ARG A 84 25.02 8.50 -23.92
CA ARG A 84 25.94 9.16 -22.99
C ARG A 84 27.24 8.42 -22.80
N LEU A 85 27.17 7.11 -22.64
CA LEU A 85 28.37 6.29 -22.44
C LEU A 85 29.24 6.25 -23.71
N THR A 86 28.63 6.38 -24.90
CA THR A 86 29.34 6.31 -26.18
C THR A 86 29.78 7.66 -26.73
N SER A 87 29.17 8.78 -26.33
CA SER A 87 29.51 10.11 -26.86
C SER A 87 30.66 10.74 -26.09
N LYS A 88 31.76 11.12 -26.78
CA LYS A 88 32.89 11.86 -26.20
C LYS A 88 32.55 13.29 -25.75
N ALA A 89 31.41 13.82 -26.17
CA ALA A 89 30.95 15.15 -25.83
C ALA A 89 29.70 15.06 -24.95
N LEU A 90 29.87 15.20 -23.64
CA LEU A 90 28.81 15.62 -22.72
C LEU A 90 29.46 16.26 -21.50
N PRO A 91 29.17 17.55 -21.26
CA PRO A 91 28.94 17.95 -19.89
C PRO A 91 27.75 18.90 -19.79
N ALA A 92 26.69 18.43 -19.15
CA ALA A 92 25.78 19.28 -18.39
C ALA A 92 25.41 18.48 -17.14
N GLN A 93 25.76 18.99 -15.95
CA GLN A 93 25.38 18.36 -14.67
C GLN A 93 23.86 18.13 -14.61
N ASP A 94 23.08 19.05 -15.18
CA ASP A 94 21.62 18.98 -15.26
C ASP A 94 21.13 17.78 -16.09
N ALA A 95 21.89 17.41 -17.12
CA ALA A 95 21.58 16.25 -17.93
C ALA A 95 21.74 14.96 -17.13
N ALA A 96 22.80 14.83 -16.32
CA ALA A 96 23.04 13.66 -15.47
C ALA A 96 21.86 13.38 -14.54
N ALA A 97 21.30 14.42 -13.92
CA ALA A 97 20.23 14.33 -12.94
C ALA A 97 18.96 13.66 -13.49
N SER A 98 18.49 14.04 -14.69
CA SER A 98 17.26 13.45 -15.24
C SER A 98 17.41 11.97 -15.62
N THR A 99 18.57 11.58 -16.16
CA THR A 99 18.81 10.17 -16.52
C THR A 99 18.99 9.31 -15.29
N LEU A 100 19.73 9.79 -14.28
CA LEU A 100 19.90 9.07 -13.03
C LEU A 100 18.58 8.91 -12.27
N SER A 101 17.76 9.97 -12.20
CA SER A 101 16.45 9.92 -11.54
C SER A 101 15.47 9.02 -12.28
N GLY A 102 15.50 9.00 -13.62
CA GLY A 102 14.72 8.05 -14.41
C GLY A 102 15.16 6.60 -14.20
N LEU A 103 16.47 6.35 -14.10
CA LEU A 103 17.01 5.00 -13.81
C LEU A 103 16.66 4.55 -12.40
N PHE A 104 16.72 5.46 -11.43
CA PHE A 104 16.25 5.21 -10.07
C PHE A 104 14.76 4.84 -10.06
N ALA A 105 13.90 5.62 -10.71
CA ALA A 105 12.47 5.33 -10.78
C ALA A 105 12.19 3.97 -11.42
N LEU A 106 12.78 3.69 -12.59
CA LEU A 106 12.60 2.42 -13.29
C LEU A 106 13.13 1.23 -12.48
N GLY A 107 14.34 1.36 -11.92
CA GLY A 107 14.97 0.33 -11.10
C GLY A 107 14.18 0.03 -9.83
N TYR A 108 13.66 1.08 -9.16
CA TYR A 108 12.80 0.93 -8.00
C TYR A 108 11.49 0.20 -8.35
N LEU A 109 10.84 0.58 -9.46
CA LEU A 109 9.60 -0.07 -9.87
C LEU A 109 9.81 -1.55 -10.21
N ILE A 110 10.90 -1.88 -10.94
CA ILE A 110 11.28 -3.26 -11.23
C ILE A 110 11.56 -4.02 -9.93
N PHE A 111 12.28 -3.41 -8.99
CA PHE A 111 12.57 -4.01 -7.69
C PHE A 111 11.29 -4.28 -6.90
N LEU A 112 10.37 -3.32 -6.81
CA LEU A 112 9.09 -3.45 -6.13
C LEU A 112 8.23 -4.57 -6.74
N ILE A 113 8.13 -4.61 -8.07
CA ILE A 113 7.44 -5.68 -8.79
C ILE A 113 8.11 -7.04 -8.51
N GLY A 114 9.45 -7.08 -8.48
CA GLY A 114 10.21 -8.28 -8.12
C GLY A 114 9.88 -8.77 -6.70
N ILE A 115 9.83 -7.86 -5.73
CA ILE A 115 9.43 -8.18 -4.34
C ILE A 115 8.00 -8.76 -4.32
N ALA A 116 7.06 -8.09 -4.99
CA ALA A 116 5.66 -8.52 -5.05
C ALA A 116 5.44 -9.85 -5.80
N LEU A 117 6.37 -10.26 -6.65
CA LEU A 117 6.30 -11.52 -7.40
C LEU A 117 7.01 -12.68 -6.71
N PHE A 118 8.10 -12.40 -5.99
CA PHE A 118 9.03 -13.46 -5.55
C PHE A 118 9.26 -13.54 -4.05
N ILE A 119 8.99 -12.47 -3.28
CA ILE A 119 9.40 -12.38 -1.87
C ILE A 119 8.20 -12.14 -0.95
N ASP A 120 7.24 -11.31 -1.37
CA ASP A 120 6.11 -10.94 -0.52
C ASP A 120 4.79 -10.78 -1.30
N GLY A 121 3.95 -11.81 -1.21
CA GLY A 121 2.62 -11.85 -1.79
C GLY A 121 1.63 -10.86 -1.17
N SER A 122 1.96 -10.22 -0.04
CA SER A 122 1.15 -9.19 0.60
C SER A 122 1.45 -7.77 0.12
N THR A 123 2.46 -7.61 -0.76
CA THR A 123 2.83 -6.30 -1.30
C THR A 123 1.67 -5.70 -2.10
N VAL A 124 1.14 -4.58 -1.63
CA VAL A 124 0.15 -3.75 -2.33
C VAL A 124 0.84 -2.59 -3.06
N PHE A 125 0.25 -2.13 -4.16
CA PHE A 125 0.78 -1.03 -4.97
C PHE A 125 0.11 0.30 -4.62
N ASP A 126 0.15 0.66 -3.34
CA ASP A 126 -0.43 1.90 -2.82
C ASP A 126 0.50 3.13 -3.04
N ASN A 127 -0.02 4.31 -2.68
CA ASN A 127 0.74 5.56 -2.78
C ASN A 127 2.05 5.55 -2.00
N ARG A 128 2.12 4.79 -0.89
CA ARG A 128 3.30 4.75 -0.01
C ARG A 128 4.41 3.93 -0.65
N MET A 129 4.06 2.77 -1.21
CA MET A 129 4.98 1.89 -1.92
C MET A 129 5.46 2.52 -3.23
N LEU A 130 4.63 3.29 -3.93
CA LEU A 130 5.00 3.96 -5.19
C LEU A 130 5.67 5.34 -5.00
N LEU A 131 5.72 5.88 -3.78
CA LEU A 131 6.28 7.21 -3.53
C LEU A 131 7.71 7.42 -4.03
N PRO A 132 8.66 6.47 -3.86
CA PRO A 132 10.01 6.62 -4.40
C PRO A 132 10.01 6.66 -5.94
N PHE A 133 9.17 5.85 -6.59
CA PHE A 133 8.98 5.90 -8.04
C PHE A 133 8.47 7.28 -8.47
N PHE A 134 7.40 7.79 -7.86
CA PHE A 134 6.83 9.09 -8.19
C PHE A 134 7.83 10.22 -7.98
N THR A 135 8.57 10.19 -6.87
CA THR A 135 9.64 11.17 -6.59
C THR A 135 10.70 11.15 -7.68
N GLY A 136 11.18 9.97 -8.08
CA GLY A 136 12.15 9.83 -9.16
C GLY A 136 11.63 10.37 -10.50
N ILE A 137 10.36 10.14 -10.82
CA ILE A 137 9.70 10.68 -12.02
C ILE A 137 9.57 12.21 -11.96
N ILE A 138 9.16 12.78 -10.82
CA ILE A 138 9.05 14.24 -10.66
C ILE A 138 10.42 14.90 -10.84
N VAL A 139 11.45 14.40 -10.15
CA VAL A 139 12.82 14.94 -10.27
C VAL A 139 13.33 14.81 -11.70
N MET A 140 13.04 13.70 -12.38
CA MET A 140 13.37 13.51 -13.79
C MET A 140 12.68 14.56 -14.67
N ILE A 141 11.37 14.76 -14.53
CA ILE A 141 10.59 15.71 -15.32
C ILE A 141 11.10 17.13 -15.10
N LEU A 142 11.32 17.54 -13.85
CA LEU A 142 11.85 18.86 -13.52
C LEU A 142 13.26 19.07 -14.09
N SER A 143 14.13 18.07 -13.99
CA SER A 143 15.47 18.12 -14.55
C SER A 143 15.44 18.21 -16.08
N LEU A 144 14.58 17.42 -16.74
CA LEU A 144 14.35 17.51 -18.20
C LEU A 144 13.83 18.88 -18.62
N ALA A 145 12.89 19.44 -17.85
CA ALA A 145 12.33 20.75 -18.12
C ALA A 145 13.43 21.82 -18.04
N THR A 146 14.27 21.81 -17.01
CA THR A 146 15.41 22.73 -16.87
C THR A 146 16.43 22.57 -18.00
N GLU A 147 16.78 21.34 -18.38
CA GLU A 147 17.68 21.07 -19.51
C GLU A 147 17.15 21.65 -20.83
N LYS A 148 15.84 21.53 -21.08
CA LYS A 148 15.23 22.03 -22.31
C LYS A 148 15.01 23.53 -22.28
N LEU A 149 14.59 24.08 -21.14
CA LEU A 149 14.34 25.50 -20.98
C LEU A 149 15.61 26.33 -21.09
N SER A 150 16.74 25.82 -20.59
CA SER A 150 18.06 26.47 -20.71
C SER A 150 18.57 26.53 -22.15
N GLN A 151 18.12 25.62 -23.02
CA GLN A 151 18.49 25.60 -24.45
C GLN A 151 17.61 26.51 -25.31
N VAL A 152 16.46 26.96 -24.80
CA VAL A 152 15.52 27.79 -25.55
C VAL A 152 15.59 29.23 -25.06
N GLN A 153 16.01 30.15 -25.95
CA GLN A 153 15.89 31.58 -25.71
C GLN A 153 14.42 32.01 -25.82
N LEU A 154 13.67 31.83 -24.74
CA LEU A 154 12.30 32.29 -24.63
C LEU A 154 12.25 33.80 -24.39
N SER A 155 11.42 34.50 -25.16
CA SER A 155 11.06 35.90 -24.90
C SER A 155 10.35 36.03 -23.55
N ILE A 156 10.51 37.19 -22.90
CA ILE A 156 9.87 37.53 -21.60
C ILE A 156 8.36 37.17 -21.57
N PRO A 157 7.52 37.48 -22.57
CA PRO A 157 6.10 37.14 -22.53
C PRO A 157 5.82 35.63 -22.52
N LYS A 158 6.64 34.82 -23.21
CA LYS A 158 6.49 33.36 -23.22
C LYS A 158 6.83 32.75 -21.85
N ARG A 159 7.82 33.30 -21.15
CA ARG A 159 8.15 32.90 -19.78
C ARG A 159 7.00 33.23 -18.82
N GLY A 160 6.41 34.42 -18.96
CA GLY A 160 5.23 34.84 -18.19
C GLY A 160 4.04 33.90 -18.41
N LEU A 161 3.77 33.49 -19.66
CA LEU A 161 2.68 32.56 -19.97
C LEU A 161 2.90 31.16 -19.38
N ILE A 162 4.14 30.63 -19.43
CA ILE A 162 4.47 29.34 -18.83
C ILE A 162 4.30 29.38 -17.31
N LEU A 163 4.81 30.44 -16.65
CA LEU A 163 4.63 30.61 -15.21
C LEU A 163 3.14 30.72 -14.85
N LEU A 164 2.37 31.47 -15.63
CA LEU A 164 0.92 31.58 -15.43
C LEU A 164 0.23 30.22 -15.54
N ALA A 165 0.55 29.43 -16.58
CA ALA A 165 -0.01 28.09 -16.76
C ALA A 165 0.36 27.14 -15.61
N LEU A 166 1.61 27.18 -15.13
CA LEU A 166 2.05 26.39 -13.97
C LEU A 166 1.33 26.82 -12.69
N THR A 167 1.14 28.13 -12.48
CA THR A 167 0.38 28.64 -11.33
C THR A 167 -1.08 28.20 -11.40
N PHE A 168 -1.74 28.28 -12.55
CA PHE A 168 -3.10 27.79 -12.72
C PHE A 168 -3.20 26.28 -12.48
N PHE A 169 -2.24 25.50 -12.98
CA PHE A 169 -2.19 24.07 -12.73
C PHE A 169 -1.98 23.74 -11.24
N ALA A 170 -1.10 24.47 -10.56
CA ALA A 170 -0.89 24.32 -9.12
C ALA A 170 -2.12 24.71 -8.29
N LEU A 171 -2.84 25.77 -8.68
CA LEU A 171 -4.09 26.19 -8.03
C LEU A 171 -5.19 25.16 -8.24
N PHE A 172 -5.30 24.58 -9.44
CA PHE A 172 -6.25 23.51 -9.74
C PHE A 172 -5.99 22.27 -8.87
N LEU A 173 -4.71 21.86 -8.71
CA LEU A 173 -4.36 20.76 -7.82
C LEU A 173 -4.55 21.08 -6.33
N ALA A 174 -4.49 22.36 -5.94
CA ALA A 174 -4.65 22.76 -4.54
C ALA A 174 -6.09 22.69 -4.04
N GLU A 175 -7.09 22.82 -4.93
CA GLU A 175 -8.51 22.75 -4.56
C GLU A 175 -8.86 21.38 -3.94
N ASP A 176 -8.55 20.29 -4.64
CA ASP A 176 -8.79 18.92 -4.16
C ASP A 176 -8.06 18.62 -2.83
N GLN A 177 -6.86 19.17 -2.66
CA GLN A 177 -6.06 18.96 -1.44
C GLN A 177 -6.59 19.76 -0.25
N LEU A 178 -7.19 20.92 -0.49
CA LEU A 178 -7.77 21.75 0.56
C LEU A 178 -9.03 21.12 1.15
N ASP A 179 -9.87 20.50 0.33
CA ASP A 179 -11.05 19.80 0.82
C ASP A 179 -10.66 18.55 1.60
N LEU A 180 -9.70 17.76 1.10
CA LEU A 180 -9.15 16.63 1.85
C LEU A 180 -8.56 17.06 3.21
N ALA A 181 -7.82 18.17 3.24
CA ALA A 181 -7.26 18.71 4.47
C ALA A 181 -8.33 19.17 5.46
N ARG A 182 -9.43 19.77 4.97
CA ARG A 182 -10.57 20.16 5.80
C ARG A 182 -11.29 18.95 6.38
N ASP A 183 -11.48 17.92 5.57
CA ASP A 183 -12.14 16.69 6.00
C ASP A 183 -11.30 15.97 7.06
N PHE A 184 -9.99 15.81 6.86
CA PHE A 184 -9.10 15.23 7.87
C PHE A 184 -8.98 16.07 9.13
N HIS A 185 -9.12 17.39 9.04
CA HIS A 185 -9.12 18.24 10.23
C HIS A 185 -10.41 18.10 11.05
N LYS A 186 -11.56 17.92 10.39
CA LYS A 186 -12.87 17.80 11.06
C LYS A 186 -13.11 16.40 11.60
N ASP A 187 -12.91 15.38 10.76
CA ASP A 187 -13.29 14.01 11.06
C ASP A 187 -12.12 13.16 11.55
N GLY A 188 -10.88 13.62 11.39
CA GLY A 188 -9.68 12.83 11.66
C GLY A 188 -9.31 11.89 10.50
N GLN A 189 -8.25 11.12 10.68
CA GLN A 189 -7.76 10.16 9.67
C GLN A 189 -7.62 8.75 10.27
N GLY A 190 -8.02 7.73 9.50
CA GLY A 190 -7.92 6.34 9.91
C GLY A 190 -8.81 6.04 11.11
N PHE A 191 -8.24 5.42 12.15
CA PHE A 191 -8.97 5.04 13.36
C PHE A 191 -9.46 6.21 14.22
N ALA A 192 -8.93 7.41 14.01
CA ALA A 192 -9.45 8.63 14.63
C ALA A 192 -10.70 9.17 13.91
N GLY A 193 -11.07 8.58 12.77
CA GLY A 193 -12.23 8.92 11.97
C GLY A 193 -13.56 8.73 12.69
N SER A 194 -14.52 9.63 12.46
CA SER A 194 -15.94 9.49 12.82
C SER A 194 -16.49 8.10 12.43
N SER A 195 -16.15 7.64 11.23
CA SER A 195 -16.50 6.32 10.70
C SER A 195 -16.16 5.14 11.61
N TRP A 196 -15.16 5.25 12.49
CA TRP A 196 -14.78 4.22 13.47
C TRP A 196 -15.38 4.48 14.86
N SER A 197 -15.37 5.73 15.31
CA SER A 197 -15.89 6.08 16.64
C SER A 197 -17.41 5.96 16.75
N GLU A 198 -18.12 6.13 15.62
CA GLU A 198 -19.58 6.04 15.55
C GLU A 198 -20.07 4.62 15.25
N MET A 199 -19.16 3.64 15.10
CA MET A 199 -19.55 2.25 14.92
C MET A 199 -20.24 1.71 16.16
N GLU A 200 -21.33 0.99 15.95
CA GLU A 200 -22.10 0.34 17.01
C GLU A 200 -21.27 -0.77 17.67
N ILE A 201 -20.53 -1.55 16.87
CA ILE A 201 -19.60 -2.56 17.40
C ILE A 201 -18.50 -1.94 18.26
N SER A 202 -18.06 -0.72 17.93
CA SER A 202 -17.04 -0.01 18.71
C SER A 202 -17.56 0.40 20.08
N GLN A 203 -18.83 0.81 20.17
CA GLN A 203 -19.48 1.13 21.44
C GLN A 203 -19.72 -0.14 22.26
N ALA A 204 -20.16 -1.23 21.62
CA ALA A 204 -20.39 -2.50 22.29
C ALA A 204 -19.14 -3.10 22.97
N VAL A 205 -17.95 -2.82 22.44
CA VAL A 205 -16.68 -3.22 23.07
C VAL A 205 -16.48 -2.57 24.44
N ASP A 206 -17.02 -1.37 24.66
CA ASP A 206 -16.86 -0.67 25.94
C ASP A 206 -17.62 -1.39 27.08
N ASP A 207 -18.68 -2.11 26.73
CA ASP A 207 -19.51 -2.90 27.66
C ASP A 207 -18.92 -4.29 27.97
N LEU A 208 -17.88 -4.72 27.25
CA LEU A 208 -17.22 -6.01 27.48
C LEU A 208 -16.30 -5.98 28.71
N PRO A 209 -16.08 -7.13 29.39
CA PRO A 209 -15.22 -7.21 30.57
C PRO A 209 -13.79 -6.70 30.29
N PRO A 210 -13.27 -5.71 31.05
CA PRO A 210 -11.99 -5.07 30.72
C PRO A 210 -10.78 -6.00 30.86
N ASN A 211 -10.90 -7.08 31.65
CA ASN A 211 -9.82 -8.06 31.89
C ASN A 211 -9.96 -9.33 31.04
N ALA A 212 -10.92 -9.39 30.11
CA ALA A 212 -11.02 -10.50 29.17
C ALA A 212 -9.89 -10.46 28.13
N THR A 213 -9.61 -11.60 27.52
CA THR A 213 -8.72 -11.67 26.35
C THR A 213 -9.52 -11.26 25.11
N TYR A 214 -8.91 -10.47 24.21
CA TYR A 214 -9.58 -10.02 23.00
C TYR A 214 -8.90 -10.56 21.75
N PHE A 215 -9.68 -10.93 20.75
CA PHE A 215 -9.22 -11.26 19.40
C PHE A 215 -9.90 -10.34 18.39
N SER A 216 -9.20 -9.85 17.36
CA SER A 216 -9.84 -8.99 16.35
C SER A 216 -9.14 -8.92 15.00
N ASN A 217 -9.93 -8.74 13.93
CA ASN A 217 -9.44 -8.35 12.60
C ASN A 217 -8.92 -6.90 12.55
N ARG A 218 -9.14 -6.13 13.62
CA ARG A 218 -8.69 -4.75 13.81
C ARG A 218 -8.04 -4.58 15.19
N GLN A 219 -7.12 -5.48 15.53
CA GLN A 219 -6.42 -5.46 16.82
C GLN A 219 -5.81 -4.09 17.19
N THR A 220 -5.28 -3.37 16.20
CA THR A 220 -4.64 -2.06 16.41
C THR A 220 -5.65 -1.00 16.80
N TYR A 221 -6.89 -1.09 16.30
CA TYR A 221 -7.98 -0.21 16.71
C TYR A 221 -8.34 -0.47 18.18
N LEU A 222 -8.59 -1.73 18.54
CA LEU A 222 -8.91 -2.10 19.92
C LEU A 222 -7.80 -1.69 20.89
N TRP A 223 -6.54 -1.94 20.53
CA TRP A 223 -5.42 -1.60 21.39
C TRP A 223 -5.28 -0.08 21.54
N LEU A 224 -5.21 0.68 20.44
CA LEU A 224 -4.90 2.12 20.52
C LEU A 224 -6.09 2.99 20.90
N MET A 225 -7.30 2.64 20.46
CA MET A 225 -8.48 3.50 20.61
C MET A 225 -9.39 3.08 21.77
N LYS A 226 -9.39 1.79 22.13
CA LYS A 226 -10.27 1.24 23.17
C LYS A 226 -9.53 0.78 24.42
N ASP A 227 -8.20 0.87 24.43
CA ASP A 227 -7.37 0.34 25.51
C ASP A 227 -7.72 -1.12 25.81
N ARG A 228 -7.87 -1.91 24.74
CA ARG A 228 -8.13 -3.35 24.76
C ARG A 228 -7.01 -4.08 24.00
N PRO A 229 -5.92 -4.46 24.68
CA PRO A 229 -4.90 -5.31 24.09
C PRO A 229 -5.55 -6.57 23.51
N SER A 230 -5.28 -6.85 22.25
CA SER A 230 -5.95 -7.92 21.51
C SER A 230 -4.97 -8.68 20.62
N TYR A 231 -5.26 -9.95 20.39
CA TYR A 231 -4.58 -10.81 19.44
C TYR A 231 -5.20 -10.65 18.03
N ILE A 232 -4.38 -10.86 17.00
CA ILE A 232 -4.88 -10.99 15.63
C ILE A 232 -5.75 -12.24 15.57
N LEU A 233 -6.86 -12.17 14.84
CA LEU A 233 -7.60 -13.39 14.49
C LEU A 233 -6.70 -14.37 13.73
N PRO A 234 -6.74 -15.68 14.07
CA PRO A 234 -5.95 -16.69 13.37
C PRO A 234 -6.11 -16.60 11.84
N PRO A 235 -5.05 -16.26 11.09
CA PRO A 235 -5.15 -16.08 9.65
C PRO A 235 -5.16 -17.45 8.96
N LEU A 236 -6.09 -17.65 8.02
CA LEU A 236 -6.22 -18.91 7.27
C LEU A 236 -5.00 -19.19 6.38
N SER A 237 -4.39 -18.14 5.84
CA SER A 237 -3.23 -18.22 4.98
C SER A 237 -2.17 -17.22 5.40
N ASP A 238 -0.91 -17.57 5.23
CA ASP A 238 0.20 -16.64 5.38
C ASP A 238 0.14 -15.57 4.27
N ALA A 239 0.16 -14.30 4.64
CA ALA A 239 -0.01 -13.20 3.69
C ALA A 239 1.18 -13.06 2.71
N ALA A 240 2.38 -13.41 3.16
CA ALA A 240 3.60 -13.32 2.36
C ALA A 240 3.72 -14.49 1.37
N THR A 241 3.47 -15.73 1.81
CA THR A 241 3.61 -16.92 0.95
C THR A 241 2.33 -17.29 0.21
N ARG A 242 1.17 -16.82 0.70
CA ARG A 242 -0.19 -17.19 0.25
C ARG A 242 -0.51 -18.68 0.37
N GLN A 243 0.20 -19.39 1.24
CA GLN A 243 -0.06 -20.78 1.57
C GLN A 243 -0.95 -20.87 2.82
N GLU A 244 -1.60 -22.02 3.02
CA GLU A 244 -2.36 -22.28 4.26
C GLU A 244 -1.42 -22.14 5.46
N ASN A 245 -1.89 -21.45 6.49
CA ASN A 245 -1.09 -21.23 7.68
C ASN A 245 -1.06 -22.51 8.53
N GLU A 246 0.14 -23.06 8.76
CA GLU A 246 0.35 -24.29 9.52
C GLU A 246 -0.16 -24.18 10.97
N THR A 247 -0.15 -22.98 11.57
CA THR A 247 -0.62 -22.77 12.94
C THR A 247 -2.12 -22.51 13.04
N PHE A 248 -2.82 -22.31 11.91
CA PHE A 248 -4.21 -21.87 11.90
C PHE A 248 -5.11 -22.72 12.78
N GLU A 249 -5.02 -24.05 12.67
CA GLU A 249 -5.90 -24.93 13.45
C GLU A 249 -5.58 -24.89 14.95
N ASN A 250 -4.29 -24.85 15.32
CA ASN A 250 -3.90 -24.77 16.73
C ASN A 250 -4.34 -23.44 17.35
N ASP A 251 -4.11 -22.33 16.65
CA ASP A 251 -4.48 -20.99 17.11
C ASP A 251 -6.00 -20.83 17.19
N ARG A 252 -6.73 -21.41 16.23
CA ARG A 252 -8.20 -21.47 16.24
C ARG A 252 -8.72 -22.27 17.44
N GLN A 253 -8.14 -23.43 17.73
CA GLN A 253 -8.56 -24.27 18.86
C GLN A 253 -8.32 -23.57 20.19
N TRP A 254 -7.16 -22.92 20.36
CA TRP A 254 -6.88 -22.10 21.53
C TRP A 254 -7.89 -20.95 21.67
N MET A 255 -8.11 -20.18 20.61
CA MET A 255 -9.10 -19.10 20.60
C MET A 255 -10.49 -19.62 20.98
N LYS A 256 -10.92 -20.74 20.39
CA LYS A 256 -12.22 -21.36 20.68
C LYS A 256 -12.37 -21.77 22.14
N GLN A 257 -11.32 -22.33 22.74
CA GLN A 257 -11.32 -22.70 24.16
C GLN A 257 -11.49 -21.48 25.07
N GLU A 258 -10.79 -20.38 24.79
CA GLU A 258 -10.89 -19.15 25.58
C GLU A 258 -12.27 -18.48 25.44
N LEU A 259 -12.82 -18.47 24.22
CA LEU A 259 -14.16 -17.93 23.95
C LEU A 259 -15.25 -18.74 24.68
N SER A 260 -15.21 -20.08 24.57
CA SER A 260 -16.18 -20.96 25.24
C SER A 260 -16.02 -21.02 26.76
N ALA A 261 -14.87 -20.64 27.30
CA ALA A 261 -14.66 -20.51 28.74
C ALA A 261 -15.20 -19.20 29.32
N GLY A 262 -15.68 -18.26 28.48
CA GLY A 262 -16.07 -16.91 28.89
C GLY A 262 -14.88 -16.02 29.29
N ASN A 263 -13.65 -16.44 28.94
CA ASN A 263 -12.42 -15.70 29.25
C ASN A 263 -12.03 -14.73 28.13
N ALA A 264 -12.62 -14.87 26.94
CA ALA A 264 -12.28 -14.08 25.78
C ALA A 264 -13.49 -13.66 24.94
N TYR A 265 -13.28 -12.63 24.13
CA TYR A 265 -14.20 -12.17 23.10
C TYR A 265 -13.47 -11.97 21.77
N ALA A 266 -14.09 -12.36 20.66
CA ALA A 266 -13.57 -12.12 19.32
C ALA A 266 -14.45 -11.07 18.62
N VAL A 267 -13.87 -9.91 18.32
CA VAL A 267 -14.55 -8.74 17.77
C VAL A 267 -14.20 -8.61 16.29
N VAL A 268 -15.21 -8.77 15.43
CA VAL A 268 -15.06 -8.68 13.97
C VAL A 268 -15.74 -7.42 13.46
N PHE A 269 -14.94 -6.47 13.01
CA PHE A 269 -15.42 -5.24 12.36
C PHE A 269 -15.73 -5.46 10.89
N ASN A 270 -16.68 -4.71 10.34
CA ASN A 270 -17.15 -4.77 8.96
C ASN A 270 -17.55 -6.18 8.51
N TYR A 271 -18.18 -6.94 9.42
CA TYR A 271 -18.46 -8.36 9.20
C TYR A 271 -19.27 -8.61 7.91
N GLN A 272 -20.28 -7.78 7.65
CA GLN A 272 -21.17 -7.89 6.50
C GLN A 272 -20.40 -7.71 5.18
N GLU A 273 -19.55 -6.68 5.08
CA GLU A 273 -18.69 -6.44 3.92
C GLU A 273 -17.72 -7.60 3.69
N MET A 274 -17.13 -8.13 4.77
CA MET A 274 -16.24 -9.29 4.72
C MET A 274 -16.99 -10.55 4.26
N MET A 275 -18.24 -10.74 4.68
CA MET A 275 -19.04 -11.88 4.23
C MET A 275 -19.43 -11.76 2.75
N GLU A 276 -19.50 -10.57 2.16
CA GLU A 276 -19.68 -10.40 0.71
C GLU A 276 -18.46 -10.86 -0.08
N ASN A 277 -17.24 -10.66 0.46
CA ASN A 277 -16.01 -11.15 -0.14
C ASN A 277 -15.88 -12.69 -0.02
N PRO A 278 -15.75 -13.43 -1.15
CA PRO A 278 -15.68 -14.89 -1.11
C PRO A 278 -14.54 -15.46 -0.25
N SER A 279 -13.36 -14.83 -0.28
CA SER A 279 -12.18 -15.31 0.46
C SER A 279 -12.36 -15.10 1.96
N ASP A 280 -12.81 -13.91 2.36
CA ASP A 280 -13.05 -13.57 3.76
C ASP A 280 -14.19 -14.41 4.35
N ARG A 281 -15.25 -14.66 3.57
CA ARG A 281 -16.35 -15.55 3.97
C ARG A 281 -15.88 -16.96 4.30
N VAL A 282 -15.02 -17.55 3.46
CA VAL A 282 -14.45 -18.88 3.72
C VAL A 282 -13.64 -18.88 5.00
N TRP A 283 -12.81 -17.86 5.19
CA TRP A 283 -12.01 -17.69 6.40
C TRP A 283 -12.88 -17.55 7.66
N LEU A 284 -13.81 -16.60 7.69
CA LEU A 284 -14.66 -16.32 8.85
C LEU A 284 -15.56 -17.52 9.19
N THR A 285 -16.12 -18.19 8.18
CA THR A 285 -16.96 -19.38 8.38
C THR A 285 -16.16 -20.50 9.05
N ARG A 286 -14.94 -20.78 8.57
CA ARG A 286 -14.07 -21.82 9.16
C ARG A 286 -13.58 -21.41 10.55
N LEU A 287 -13.18 -20.15 10.72
CA LEU A 287 -12.63 -19.63 11.96
C LEU A 287 -13.66 -19.71 13.11
N PHE A 288 -14.90 -19.28 12.86
CA PHE A 288 -15.95 -19.17 13.87
C PHE A 288 -16.91 -20.37 13.93
N GLU A 289 -16.61 -21.46 13.22
CA GLU A 289 -17.48 -22.65 13.20
C GLU A 289 -17.71 -23.22 14.61
N GLY A 290 -18.98 -23.21 15.02
CA GLY A 290 -19.43 -23.71 16.32
C GLY A 290 -19.00 -22.83 17.50
N ILE A 291 -18.79 -21.52 17.27
CA ILE A 291 -18.64 -20.51 18.31
C ILE A 291 -19.91 -19.66 18.34
N PRO A 292 -20.53 -19.43 19.51
CA PRO A 292 -21.74 -18.62 19.61
C PRO A 292 -21.46 -17.14 19.33
N ILE A 293 -22.47 -16.46 18.78
CA ILE A 293 -22.50 -15.02 18.63
C ILE A 293 -22.99 -14.43 19.95
N TYR A 294 -22.16 -13.58 20.56
CA TYR A 294 -22.50 -12.82 21.75
C TYR A 294 -23.34 -11.59 21.39
N LEU A 295 -22.94 -10.88 20.34
CA LEU A 295 -23.65 -9.71 19.82
C LEU A 295 -23.43 -9.56 18.32
N GLU A 296 -24.50 -9.21 17.60
CA GLU A 296 -24.44 -8.81 16.19
C GLU A 296 -24.93 -7.37 16.06
N THR A 297 -24.14 -6.53 15.38
CA THR A 297 -24.47 -5.14 15.07
C THR A 297 -24.53 -4.95 13.56
N LYS A 298 -24.95 -3.77 13.11
CA LYS A 298 -24.98 -3.43 11.68
C LYS A 298 -23.59 -3.44 11.01
N ASP A 299 -22.53 -3.27 11.78
CA ASP A 299 -21.15 -3.02 11.35
C ASP A 299 -20.13 -4.02 11.91
N GLY A 300 -20.59 -5.06 12.61
CA GLY A 300 -19.70 -6.07 13.16
C GLY A 300 -20.42 -7.17 13.93
N VAL A 301 -19.62 -8.12 14.41
CA VAL A 301 -20.07 -9.25 15.23
C VAL A 301 -19.06 -9.50 16.35
N ILE A 302 -19.54 -9.74 17.56
CA ILE A 302 -18.76 -10.24 18.70
C ILE A 302 -19.12 -11.70 18.93
N TYR A 303 -18.12 -12.56 18.99
CA TYR A 303 -18.24 -13.96 19.36
C TYR A 303 -17.72 -14.18 20.78
N GLY A 304 -18.35 -15.09 21.52
CA GLY A 304 -18.06 -15.38 22.92
C GLY A 304 -19.30 -15.91 23.66
N GLU A 305 -19.10 -16.30 24.92
CA GLU A 305 -20.17 -16.68 25.87
C GLU A 305 -20.57 -15.53 26.81
#